data_AF-A0A316BEZ0-F1
#
_entry.id   AF-A0A316BEZ0-F1
#
_cell.length_a   1.000
_cell.length_b   1.000
_cell.length_c   1.000
_cell.angle_alpha   90.00
_cell.angle_beta   90.00
_cell.angle_gamma   90.00
#
_symmetry.space_group_name_H-M   'P 1'
#
loop_
_entity.id
_entity.type
_entity.pdbx_description
1 polymer ?
#
loop_
_entity_poly.entity_id
_entity_poly.type
_entity_poly.pdbx_seq_one_letter_code
_entity_poly.pdbx_strand_id
1 'polypeptide(L)'
;MRICVNCNAELKDDDLFCKHCGLKVAERLSKEDSISLASELEKRFAERTRIKREISDMEHESLKYRLPSKRPRYSAFRFFWPFLIWSQLAVVGVAIILIIFLFAGAFDNYSSDSIKALVYLLGIPAEGVTMIIGAVVARLKRDRLNMKLEEEEQIIINKQRNIEVRIAELRSILNQCEYNLPGLENRVPAFLRTEQGMRKVRMLLESGEAEDFDHAILICK
;
A
#
# COMPACT_ATOMS: atom_id res chain seq x y z
N MET A 1 -27.00 46.83 -11.76
CA MET A 1 -25.73 46.87 -12.54
C MET A 1 -25.10 45.50 -12.52
N ARG A 2 -24.77 44.96 -13.69
CA ARG A 2 -24.01 43.72 -13.79
C ARG A 2 -22.54 44.04 -14.07
N ILE A 3 -21.64 43.18 -13.62
CA ILE A 3 -20.20 43.33 -13.85
C ILE A 3 -19.73 42.07 -14.58
N CYS A 4 -18.89 42.24 -15.61
CA CYS A 4 -18.32 41.09 -16.31
C CYS A 4 -17.35 40.33 -15.39
N VAL A 5 -17.63 39.05 -15.12
CA VAL A 5 -16.79 38.18 -14.28
C VAL A 5 -15.35 38.02 -14.78
N ASN A 6 -15.08 38.28 -16.06
CA ASN A 6 -13.74 38.13 -16.66
C ASN A 6 -12.93 39.42 -16.67
N CYS A 7 -13.55 40.58 -16.96
CA CYS A 7 -12.81 41.85 -17.14
C CYS A 7 -13.25 42.97 -16.19
N ASN A 8 -14.22 42.72 -15.32
CA ASN A 8 -14.82 43.67 -14.38
C ASN A 8 -15.45 44.93 -15.04
N ALA A 9 -15.69 44.92 -16.34
CA ALA A 9 -16.41 46.02 -17.00
C ALA A 9 -17.90 46.01 -16.60
N GLU A 10 -18.49 47.20 -16.48
CA GLU A 10 -19.92 47.38 -16.26
C GLU A 10 -20.73 46.91 -17.48
N LEU A 11 -21.79 46.17 -17.20
CA LEU A 11 -22.71 45.61 -18.19
C LEU A 11 -24.11 46.19 -17.96
N LYS A 12 -24.78 46.54 -19.06
CA LYS A 12 -26.22 46.87 -19.01
C LYS A 12 -27.02 45.60 -18.74
N ASP A 13 -28.21 45.74 -18.16
CA ASP A 13 -29.03 44.58 -17.75
C ASP A 13 -29.42 43.67 -18.92
N ASP A 14 -29.45 44.19 -20.16
CA ASP A 14 -29.80 43.46 -21.38
C ASP A 14 -28.59 43.03 -22.23
N ASP A 15 -27.35 43.29 -21.80
CA ASP A 15 -26.17 42.92 -22.59
C ASP A 15 -25.91 41.40 -22.53
N LEU A 16 -26.11 40.70 -23.65
CA LEU A 16 -25.87 39.26 -23.80
C LEU A 16 -24.38 38.87 -23.83
N PHE A 17 -23.52 39.82 -24.21
CA PHE A 17 -22.08 39.65 -24.31
C PHE A 17 -21.38 40.89 -23.73
N CYS A 18 -20.25 40.68 -23.07
CA CYS A 18 -19.44 41.79 -22.60
C CYS A 18 -18.85 42.55 -23.79
N LYS A 19 -19.13 43.85 -23.89
CA LYS A 19 -18.61 44.72 -24.96
C LYS A 19 -17.08 44.92 -24.90
N HIS A 20 -16.47 44.67 -23.76
CA HIS A 20 -15.01 44.79 -23.57
C HIS A 20 -14.24 43.51 -23.90
N CYS A 21 -14.69 42.34 -23.43
CA CYS A 21 -13.93 41.08 -23.58
C CYS A 21 -14.61 40.03 -24.46
N GLY A 22 -15.83 40.30 -24.95
CA GLY A 22 -16.60 39.37 -25.79
C GLY A 22 -17.17 38.15 -25.07
N LEU A 23 -16.96 38.01 -23.76
CA LEU A 23 -17.48 36.88 -23.00
C LEU A 23 -19.01 36.92 -22.94
N LYS A 24 -19.67 35.80 -23.24
CA LYS A 24 -21.13 35.66 -23.07
C LYS A 24 -21.50 35.89 -21.61
N VAL A 25 -22.43 36.80 -21.37
CA VAL A 25 -22.94 37.09 -20.03
C VAL A 25 -23.87 35.94 -19.64
N ALA A 26 -23.62 35.40 -18.45
CA ALA A 26 -24.47 34.43 -17.80
C ALA A 26 -25.92 34.93 -17.71
N GLU A 27 -26.90 34.09 -18.05
CA GLU A 27 -28.29 34.37 -17.67
C GLU A 27 -28.40 34.47 -16.15
N ARG A 28 -29.16 35.47 -15.69
CA ARG A 28 -29.50 35.63 -14.27
C ARG A 28 -30.35 34.43 -13.86
N LEU A 29 -29.82 33.66 -12.92
CA LEU A 29 -30.57 32.61 -12.25
C LEU A 29 -31.59 33.27 -11.32
N SER A 30 -32.78 32.67 -11.18
CA SER A 30 -33.69 33.05 -10.11
C SER A 30 -33.02 32.82 -8.74
N LYS A 31 -33.59 33.39 -7.68
CA LYS A 31 -33.07 33.18 -6.33
C LYS A 31 -33.13 31.70 -5.95
N GLU A 32 -34.24 31.04 -6.27
CA GLU A 32 -34.45 29.62 -6.05
C GLU A 32 -33.46 28.77 -6.84
N ASP A 33 -33.22 29.10 -8.11
CA ASP A 33 -32.23 28.41 -8.94
C ASP A 33 -30.80 28.64 -8.42
N SER A 34 -30.50 29.83 -7.92
CA SER A 34 -29.19 30.17 -7.32
C SER A 34 -28.93 29.36 -6.04
N ILE A 35 -29.94 29.21 -5.18
CA ILE A 35 -29.85 28.40 -3.96
C ILE A 35 -29.69 26.92 -4.31
N SER A 36 -30.48 26.40 -5.26
CA SER A 36 -30.38 25.00 -5.69
C SER A 36 -29.01 24.69 -6.31
N LEU A 37 -28.48 25.60 -7.12
CA LEU A 37 -27.14 25.53 -7.70
C LEU A 37 -26.05 25.53 -6.63
N ALA A 38 -26.12 26.44 -5.66
CA ALA A 38 -25.15 26.51 -4.56
C ALA A 38 -25.17 25.22 -3.72
N SER A 39 -26.36 24.66 -3.47
CA SER A 39 -26.54 23.39 -2.75
C SER A 39 -25.96 22.21 -3.51
N GLU A 40 -26.17 22.14 -4.82
CA GLU A 40 -25.60 21.10 -5.69
C GLU A 40 -24.07 21.20 -5.74
N LEU A 41 -23.53 22.41 -5.87
CA LEU A 41 -22.08 22.65 -5.86
C LEU A 41 -21.45 22.30 -4.51
N GLU A 42 -22.09 22.63 -3.39
CA GLU A 42 -21.62 22.21 -2.05
C GLU A 42 -21.49 20.69 -1.97
N LYS A 43 -22.52 19.95 -2.39
CA LYS A 43 -22.51 18.48 -2.39
C LYS A 43 -21.36 17.93 -3.24
N ARG A 44 -21.17 18.47 -4.45
CA ARG A 44 -20.10 18.03 -5.37
C ARG A 44 -18.71 18.34 -4.84
N PHE A 45 -18.47 19.52 -4.27
CA PHE A 45 -17.17 19.83 -3.68
C PHE A 45 -16.92 19.02 -2.40
N ALA A 46 -17.95 18.70 -1.62
CA ALA A 46 -17.84 17.79 -0.48
C ALA A 46 -17.43 16.38 -0.93
N GLU A 47 -18.08 15.85 -1.97
CA GLU A 47 -17.75 14.54 -2.56
C GLU A 47 -16.32 14.53 -3.11
N ARG A 48 -15.93 15.53 -3.89
CA ARG A 48 -14.56 15.68 -4.41
C ARG A 48 -13.54 15.70 -3.26
N THR A 49 -13.81 16.45 -2.20
CA THR A 49 -12.91 16.56 -1.03
C THR A 49 -12.84 15.25 -0.26
N ARG A 50 -13.93 14.50 -0.16
CA ARG A 50 -13.97 13.18 0.44
C ARG A 50 -13.12 12.18 -0.36
N ILE A 51 -13.29 12.12 -1.69
CA ILE A 51 -12.53 11.21 -2.55
C ILE A 51 -11.03 11.54 -2.49
N LYS A 52 -10.65 12.83 -2.53
CA LYS A 52 -9.24 13.23 -2.40
C LYS A 52 -8.62 12.79 -1.07
N ARG A 53 -9.38 12.90 0.03
CA ARG A 53 -8.93 12.39 1.34
C ARG A 53 -8.76 10.88 1.31
N GLU A 54 -9.72 10.13 0.78
CA GLU A 54 -9.65 8.66 0.67
C GLU A 54 -8.44 8.21 -0.16
N ILE A 55 -8.16 8.88 -1.29
CA ILE A 55 -6.95 8.64 -2.09
C ILE A 55 -5.69 8.87 -1.27
N SER A 56 -5.59 10.01 -0.58
CA SER A 56 -4.42 10.35 0.24
C SER A 56 -4.21 9.34 1.38
N ASP A 57 -5.28 8.92 2.04
CA ASP A 57 -5.23 7.94 3.12
C ASP A 57 -4.75 6.57 2.59
N MET A 58 -5.24 6.15 1.43
CA MET A 58 -4.82 4.91 0.77
C MET A 58 -3.39 4.97 0.24
N GLU A 59 -2.95 6.11 -0.28
CA GLU A 59 -1.55 6.32 -0.68
C GLU A 59 -0.62 6.19 0.52
N HIS A 60 -0.99 6.78 1.66
CA HIS A 60 -0.25 6.62 2.91
C HIS A 60 -0.28 5.18 3.43
N GLU A 61 -1.41 4.48 3.30
CA GLU A 61 -1.50 3.07 3.64
C GLU A 61 -0.62 2.18 2.72
N SER A 62 -0.58 2.47 1.42
CA SER A 62 0.26 1.77 0.44
C SER A 62 1.75 1.82 0.82
N LEU A 63 2.22 2.95 1.36
CA LEU A 63 3.61 3.10 1.83
C LEU A 63 3.96 2.10 2.93
N LYS A 64 3.00 1.70 3.79
CA LYS A 64 3.23 0.70 4.86
C LYS A 64 3.46 -0.71 4.30
N TYR A 65 2.95 -1.01 3.12
CA TYR A 65 3.04 -2.32 2.49
C TYR A 65 4.15 -2.44 1.45
N ARG A 66 4.96 -1.39 1.22
CA ARG A 66 6.12 -1.46 0.32
C ARG A 66 7.12 -2.49 0.83
N LEU A 67 7.19 -3.63 0.14
CA LEU A 67 8.19 -4.65 0.41
C LEU A 67 9.58 -4.18 -0.02
N PRO A 68 10.64 -4.52 0.73
CA PRO A 68 11.99 -4.37 0.23
C PRO A 68 12.17 -5.25 -1.01
N SER A 69 12.99 -4.79 -1.96
CA SER A 69 13.18 -5.48 -3.25
C SER A 69 13.65 -6.93 -3.12
N LYS A 70 14.34 -7.26 -2.02
CA LYS A 70 14.75 -8.64 -1.68
C LYS A 70 14.70 -8.84 -0.17
N ARG A 71 13.85 -9.76 0.31
CA ARG A 71 13.94 -10.29 1.67
C ARG A 71 14.95 -11.44 1.72
N PRO A 72 15.73 -11.57 2.80
CA PRO A 72 16.66 -12.69 2.94
C PRO A 72 15.89 -14.01 3.07
N ARG A 73 16.33 -15.02 2.30
CA ARG A 73 15.82 -16.39 2.40
C ARG A 73 16.64 -17.19 3.41
N TYR A 74 16.01 -18.18 4.04
CA TYR A 74 16.75 -19.11 4.89
C TYR A 74 17.70 -19.96 4.04
N SER A 75 18.94 -20.08 4.50
CA SER A 75 19.93 -21.02 3.94
C SER A 75 19.76 -22.40 4.58
N ALA A 76 19.99 -23.46 3.79
CA ALA A 76 20.00 -24.84 4.30
C ALA A 76 21.10 -25.02 5.38
N PHE A 77 22.22 -24.30 5.23
CA PHE A 77 23.36 -24.40 6.13
C PHE A 77 23.00 -24.05 7.58
N ARG A 78 22.09 -23.08 7.78
CA ARG A 78 21.59 -22.70 9.12
C ARG A 78 20.97 -23.88 9.87
N PHE A 79 20.29 -24.79 9.16
CA PHE A 79 19.66 -25.97 9.75
C PHE A 79 20.56 -27.21 9.72
N PHE A 80 21.61 -27.17 8.90
CA PHE A 80 22.59 -28.24 8.79
C PHE A 80 23.63 -28.22 9.91
N TRP A 81 23.93 -27.05 10.47
CA TRP A 81 24.98 -26.88 11.50
C TRP A 81 24.93 -27.87 12.67
N PRO A 82 23.75 -28.20 13.27
CA PRO A 82 23.70 -29.21 14.31
C PRO A 82 24.19 -30.58 13.83
N PHE A 83 23.89 -30.98 12.60
CA PHE A 83 24.29 -32.30 12.09
C PHE A 83 25.80 -32.44 11.93
N LEU A 84 26.53 -31.35 11.68
CA LEU A 84 27.99 -31.34 11.72
C LEU A 84 28.54 -31.68 13.11
N ILE A 85 27.89 -31.17 14.17
CA ILE A 85 28.29 -31.46 15.54
C ILE A 85 27.92 -32.92 15.88
N TRP A 86 26.72 -33.34 15.51
CA TRP A 86 26.23 -34.69 15.78
C TRP A 86 27.01 -35.77 15.02
N SER A 87 27.51 -35.46 13.82
CA SER A 87 28.32 -36.41 13.06
C SER A 87 29.65 -36.68 13.77
N GLN A 88 30.30 -35.66 14.34
CA GLN A 88 31.51 -35.82 15.16
C GLN A 88 31.22 -36.61 16.44
N LEU A 89 30.09 -36.31 17.11
CA LEU A 89 29.68 -37.07 18.30
C LEU A 89 29.38 -38.54 17.98
N ALA A 90 28.86 -38.86 16.80
CA ALA A 90 28.61 -40.23 16.37
C ALA A 90 29.91 -41.03 16.24
N VAL A 91 30.96 -40.43 15.64
CA VAL A 91 32.29 -41.07 15.54
C VAL A 91 32.88 -41.33 16.92
N VAL A 92 32.83 -40.32 17.81
CA VAL A 92 33.31 -40.45 19.20
C VAL A 92 32.50 -41.53 19.94
N GLY A 93 31.19 -41.59 19.76
CA GLY A 93 30.33 -42.61 20.35
C GLY A 93 30.69 -44.03 19.92
N VAL A 94 30.93 -44.25 18.62
CA VAL A 94 31.39 -45.54 18.09
C VAL A 94 32.73 -45.95 18.73
N ALA A 95 33.67 -44.99 18.85
CA ALA A 95 34.96 -45.26 19.49
C ALA A 95 34.81 -45.66 20.96
N ILE A 96 33.98 -44.94 21.73
CA ILE A 96 33.71 -45.25 23.14
C ILE A 96 33.08 -46.63 23.29
N ILE A 97 32.11 -46.98 22.44
CA ILE A 97 31.45 -48.29 22.47
C ILE A 97 32.47 -49.42 22.21
N LEU A 98 33.33 -49.26 21.21
CA LEU A 98 34.37 -50.26 20.91
C LEU A 98 35.39 -50.40 22.05
N ILE A 99 35.75 -49.30 22.72
CA ILE A 99 36.59 -49.31 23.92
C ILE A 99 35.92 -50.08 25.06
N ILE A 100 34.62 -49.86 25.31
CA ILE A 100 33.89 -50.59 26.34
C ILE A 100 33.89 -52.09 26.04
N PHE A 101 33.63 -52.49 24.78
CA PHE A 101 33.69 -53.90 24.39
C PHE A 101 35.08 -54.52 24.57
N LEU A 102 36.14 -53.75 24.32
CA LEU A 102 37.51 -54.17 24.58
C LEU A 102 37.73 -54.47 26.06
N PHE A 103 37.30 -53.58 26.96
CA PHE A 103 37.41 -53.81 28.41
C PHE A 103 36.52 -54.95 28.91
N ALA A 104 35.45 -55.29 28.19
CA ALA A 104 34.58 -56.41 28.51
C ALA A 104 35.11 -57.79 28.04
N GLY A 105 36.33 -57.85 27.48
CA GLY A 105 36.95 -59.10 27.02
C GLY A 105 36.43 -59.61 25.67
N ALA A 106 35.57 -58.85 24.98
CA ALA A 106 34.99 -59.27 23.70
C ALA A 106 36.04 -59.32 22.56
N PHE A 107 37.22 -58.74 22.79
CA PHE A 107 38.27 -58.56 21.79
C PHE A 107 39.67 -58.97 22.27
N ASP A 108 39.79 -59.89 23.24
CA ASP A 108 41.08 -60.28 23.83
C ASP A 108 42.14 -60.76 22.80
N ASN A 109 41.69 -61.21 21.63
CA ASN A 109 42.57 -61.67 20.54
C ASN A 109 42.86 -60.61 19.45
N TYR A 110 42.34 -59.39 19.57
CA TYR A 110 42.51 -58.33 18.57
C TYR A 110 43.66 -57.40 18.93
N SER A 111 44.52 -57.11 17.95
CA SER A 111 45.57 -56.08 18.12
C SER A 111 44.94 -54.69 18.18
N SER A 112 45.62 -53.75 18.83
CA SER A 112 45.22 -52.34 18.88
C SER A 112 44.94 -51.74 17.50
N ASP A 113 45.65 -52.20 16.47
CA ASP A 113 45.50 -51.71 15.11
C ASP A 113 44.23 -52.25 14.43
N SER A 114 43.82 -53.47 14.75
CA SER A 114 42.53 -54.00 14.29
C SER A 114 41.34 -53.24 14.89
N ILE A 115 41.45 -52.80 16.16
CA ILE A 115 40.41 -51.97 16.79
C ILE A 115 40.34 -50.59 16.14
N LYS A 116 41.49 -49.95 15.86
CA LYS A 116 41.52 -48.68 15.12
C LYS A 116 40.87 -48.85 13.74
N ALA A 117 41.17 -49.93 13.02
CA ALA A 117 40.56 -50.22 11.72
C ALA A 117 39.03 -50.36 11.84
N LEU A 118 38.53 -51.02 12.89
CA LEU A 118 37.10 -51.13 13.19
C LEU A 118 36.45 -49.77 13.50
N VAL A 119 37.11 -48.90 14.28
CA VAL A 119 36.64 -47.53 14.54
C VAL A 119 36.51 -46.75 13.25
N TYR A 120 37.51 -46.79 12.36
CA TYR A 120 37.43 -46.11 11.07
C TYR A 120 36.35 -46.70 10.16
N LEU A 121 36.24 -48.04 10.12
CA LEU A 121 35.28 -48.76 9.29
C LEU A 121 33.83 -48.46 9.68
N LEU A 122 33.54 -48.30 10.98
CA LEU A 122 32.19 -48.03 11.48
C LEU A 122 31.91 -46.54 11.66
N GLY A 123 32.92 -45.77 12.07
CA GLY A 123 32.80 -44.33 12.32
C GLY A 123 32.57 -43.51 11.05
N ILE A 124 33.34 -43.77 9.97
CA ILE A 124 33.22 -42.99 8.73
C ILE A 124 31.82 -43.14 8.10
N PRO A 125 31.24 -44.36 7.96
CA PRO A 125 29.87 -44.50 7.49
C PRO A 125 28.84 -43.86 8.43
N ALA A 126 29.01 -43.96 9.75
CA ALA A 126 28.11 -43.32 10.70
C ALA A 126 28.10 -41.79 10.52
N GLU A 127 29.28 -41.18 10.34
CA GLU A 127 29.42 -39.76 10.01
C GLU A 127 28.72 -39.43 8.69
N GLY A 128 29.00 -40.20 7.63
CA GLY A 128 28.41 -40.01 6.30
C GLY A 128 26.89 -40.11 6.30
N VAL A 129 26.33 -41.13 6.96
CA VAL A 129 24.88 -41.33 7.10
C VAL A 129 24.25 -40.17 7.88
N THR A 130 24.87 -39.73 8.98
CA THR A 130 24.39 -38.59 9.78
C THR A 130 24.34 -37.30 8.95
N MET A 131 25.37 -37.09 8.13
CA MET A 131 25.47 -35.93 7.24
C MET A 131 24.44 -35.97 6.11
N ILE A 132 24.19 -37.13 5.49
CA ILE A 132 23.17 -37.28 4.45
C ILE A 132 21.77 -37.02 5.01
N ILE A 133 21.43 -37.65 6.15
CA ILE A 133 20.16 -37.42 6.84
C ILE A 133 20.01 -35.95 7.20
N GLY A 134 21.08 -35.36 7.76
CA GLY A 134 21.12 -33.95 8.14
C GLY A 134 20.88 -33.02 6.97
N ALA A 135 21.49 -33.28 5.81
CA ALA A 135 21.31 -32.48 4.61
C ALA A 135 19.87 -32.52 4.10
N VAL A 136 19.24 -33.71 4.09
CA VAL A 136 17.83 -33.87 3.68
C VAL A 136 16.91 -33.14 4.65
N VAL A 137 17.07 -33.33 5.96
CA VAL A 137 16.25 -32.67 6.99
C VAL A 137 16.42 -31.15 6.92
N ALA A 138 17.65 -30.66 6.78
CA ALA A 138 17.95 -29.23 6.66
C ALA A 138 17.30 -28.61 5.41
N ARG A 139 17.33 -29.32 4.28
CA ARG A 139 16.68 -28.89 3.03
C ARG A 139 15.16 -28.82 3.20
N LEU A 140 14.52 -29.86 3.70
CA LEU A 140 13.07 -29.88 3.93
C LEU A 140 12.62 -28.77 4.88
N LYS A 141 13.40 -28.53 5.95
CA LYS A 141 13.11 -27.45 6.92
C LYS A 141 13.29 -26.06 6.29
N ARG A 142 14.35 -25.86 5.52
CA ARG A 142 14.58 -24.64 4.74
C ARG A 142 13.41 -24.37 3.80
N ASP A 143 13.03 -25.36 3.01
CA ASP A 143 12.02 -25.21 1.96
C ASP A 143 10.66 -24.86 2.59
N ARG A 144 10.28 -25.52 3.68
CA ARG A 144 9.07 -25.20 4.44
C ARG A 144 9.05 -23.76 4.96
N LEU A 145 10.16 -23.27 5.50
CA LEU A 145 10.23 -21.91 6.05
C LEU A 145 10.29 -20.86 4.94
N ASN A 146 10.98 -21.13 3.84
CA ASN A 146 11.00 -20.23 2.68
C ASN A 146 9.64 -20.15 1.99
N MET A 147 8.91 -21.27 1.91
CA MET A 147 7.54 -21.30 1.40
C MET A 147 6.59 -20.45 2.25
N LYS A 148 6.69 -20.52 3.58
CA LYS A 148 5.92 -19.63 4.48
C LYS A 148 6.26 -18.15 4.27
N LEU A 149 7.55 -17.82 4.11
CA LEU A 149 7.96 -16.44 3.81
C LEU A 149 7.40 -15.97 2.47
N GLU A 150 7.35 -16.85 1.47
CA GLU A 150 6.78 -16.56 0.15
C GLU A 150 5.26 -16.36 0.22
N GLU A 151 4.54 -17.18 0.99
CA GLU A 151 3.11 -16.99 1.27
C GLU A 151 2.84 -15.62 1.93
N GLU A 152 3.62 -15.26 2.96
CA GLU A 152 3.51 -13.96 3.64
C GLU A 152 3.80 -12.78 2.69
N GLU A 153 4.84 -12.91 1.85
CA GLU A 153 5.14 -11.92 0.80
C GLU A 153 3.99 -11.79 -0.19
N GLN A 154 3.41 -12.90 -0.62
CA GLN A 154 2.31 -12.88 -1.57
C GLN A 154 1.06 -12.23 -0.99
N ILE A 155 0.78 -12.43 0.31
CA ILE A 155 -0.30 -11.73 1.00
C ILE A 155 -0.08 -10.21 0.97
N ILE A 156 1.16 -9.76 1.23
CA ILE A 156 1.49 -8.32 1.22
C ILE A 156 1.40 -7.75 -0.20
N ILE A 157 1.92 -8.46 -1.21
CA ILE A 157 1.83 -8.07 -2.63
C ILE A 157 0.36 -7.95 -3.07
N ASN A 158 -0.48 -8.92 -2.71
CA ASN A 158 -1.90 -8.89 -3.05
C ASN A 158 -2.61 -7.72 -2.36
N LYS A 159 -2.30 -7.43 -1.09
CA LYS A 159 -2.82 -6.24 -0.39
C LYS A 159 -2.39 -4.95 -1.09
N GLN A 160 -1.11 -4.83 -1.45
CA GLN A 160 -0.60 -3.66 -2.16
C GLN A 160 -1.32 -3.48 -3.51
N ARG A 161 -1.47 -4.55 -4.29
CA ARG A 161 -2.20 -4.52 -5.57
C ARG A 161 -3.65 -4.09 -5.38
N ASN A 162 -4.33 -4.60 -4.36
CA ASN A 162 -5.71 -4.21 -4.08
C ASN A 162 -5.83 -2.71 -3.74
N ILE A 163 -4.89 -2.17 -2.96
CA ILE A 163 -4.83 -0.73 -2.66
C ILE A 163 -4.58 0.08 -3.95
N GLU A 164 -3.65 -0.35 -4.80
CA GLU A 164 -3.34 0.32 -6.07
C GLU A 164 -4.53 0.34 -7.04
N VAL A 165 -5.25 -0.79 -7.16
CA VAL A 165 -6.49 -0.87 -7.94
C VAL A 165 -7.53 0.09 -7.39
N ARG A 166 -7.71 0.12 -6.07
CA ARG A 166 -8.69 1.00 -5.43
C ARG A 166 -8.35 2.49 -5.59
N ILE A 167 -7.06 2.85 -5.50
CA ILE A 167 -6.60 4.22 -5.80
C ILE A 167 -6.91 4.58 -7.26
N ALA A 168 -6.68 3.66 -8.20
CA ALA A 168 -6.99 3.89 -9.61
C ALA A 168 -8.49 4.09 -9.86
N GLU A 169 -9.34 3.29 -9.20
CA GLU A 169 -10.81 3.46 -9.23
C GLU A 169 -11.21 4.84 -8.69
N LEU A 170 -10.72 5.21 -7.50
CA LEU A 170 -11.05 6.51 -6.89
C LEU A 170 -10.58 7.68 -7.73
N ARG A 171 -9.41 7.59 -8.37
CA ARG A 171 -8.92 8.61 -9.32
C ARG A 171 -9.82 8.71 -10.56
N SER A 172 -10.33 7.58 -11.06
CA SER A 172 -11.30 7.58 -12.16
C SER A 172 -12.60 8.29 -11.74
N ILE A 173 -13.13 7.99 -10.56
CA ILE A 173 -14.32 8.66 -10.02
C ILE A 173 -14.05 10.16 -9.83
N LEU A 174 -12.90 10.53 -9.27
CA LEU A 174 -12.50 11.93 -9.12
C LEU A 174 -12.48 12.66 -10.46
N ASN A 175 -11.90 12.06 -11.50
CA ASN A 175 -11.87 12.62 -12.84
C ASN A 175 -13.29 12.76 -13.43
N GLN A 176 -14.19 11.82 -13.16
CA GLN A 176 -15.60 11.92 -13.57
C GLN A 176 -16.33 13.05 -12.84
N CYS A 177 -16.10 13.20 -11.53
CA CYS A 177 -16.64 14.33 -10.76
C CYS A 177 -16.14 15.67 -11.33
N GLU A 178 -14.85 15.77 -11.66
CA GLU A 178 -14.24 16.96 -12.27
C GLU A 178 -14.72 17.21 -13.70
N TYR A 179 -14.91 16.16 -14.50
CA TYR A 179 -15.48 16.27 -15.85
C TYR A 179 -16.96 16.65 -15.86
N ASN A 180 -17.71 16.36 -14.80
CA ASN A 180 -19.12 16.72 -14.66
C ASN A 180 -19.34 18.12 -14.04
N LEU A 181 -18.26 18.85 -13.70
CA LEU A 181 -18.28 20.24 -13.24
C LEU A 181 -18.33 21.36 -14.34
N PRO A 182 -18.37 21.11 -15.68
CA PRO A 182 -18.10 22.16 -16.66
C PRO A 182 -19.31 23.09 -16.81
N GLY A 183 -18.99 24.38 -16.78
CA GLY A 183 -19.93 25.50 -16.82
C GLY A 183 -19.83 26.40 -15.58
N LEU A 184 -19.49 25.84 -14.42
CA LEU A 184 -19.52 26.55 -13.13
C LEU A 184 -18.14 26.86 -12.56
N GLU A 185 -17.09 26.10 -12.93
CA GLU A 185 -15.73 26.43 -12.48
C GLU A 185 -15.28 27.82 -12.93
N ASN A 186 -15.70 28.28 -14.11
CA ASN A 186 -15.40 29.64 -14.57
C ASN A 186 -16.20 30.72 -13.82
N ARG A 187 -17.32 30.36 -13.17
CA ARG A 187 -18.09 31.28 -12.33
C ARG A 187 -17.59 31.32 -10.89
N VAL A 188 -17.12 30.19 -10.36
CA VAL A 188 -16.66 30.06 -8.97
C VAL A 188 -15.15 30.27 -8.86
N PRO A 189 -14.68 31.32 -8.16
CA PRO A 189 -13.25 31.55 -7.92
C PRO A 189 -12.58 30.37 -7.20
N ALA A 190 -11.31 30.11 -7.49
CA ALA A 190 -10.57 28.96 -6.96
C ALA A 190 -10.63 28.83 -5.43
N PHE A 191 -10.59 29.93 -4.69
CA PHE A 191 -10.65 29.94 -3.22
C PHE A 191 -12.01 29.51 -2.64
N LEU A 192 -13.10 29.63 -3.42
CA LEU A 192 -14.45 29.20 -3.04
C LEU A 192 -14.79 27.78 -3.53
N ARG A 193 -13.90 27.12 -4.28
CA ARG A 193 -14.11 25.73 -4.77
C ARG A 193 -13.90 24.69 -3.68
N THR A 194 -14.49 24.92 -2.52
CA THR A 194 -14.47 24.08 -1.33
C THR A 194 -15.90 23.92 -0.80
N GLU A 195 -16.15 22.85 -0.04
CA GLU A 195 -17.45 22.64 0.63
C GLU A 195 -17.85 23.85 1.49
N GLN A 196 -16.90 24.37 2.29
CA GLN A 196 -17.12 25.52 3.16
C GLN A 196 -17.41 26.80 2.36
N GLY A 197 -16.70 27.01 1.25
CA GLY A 197 -16.91 28.15 0.36
C GLY A 197 -18.34 28.18 -0.20
N MET A 198 -18.82 27.04 -0.74
CA MET A 198 -20.19 26.96 -1.25
C MET A 198 -21.25 26.98 -0.17
N ARG A 199 -20.98 26.41 1.01
CA ARG A 199 -21.87 26.55 2.17
C ARG A 199 -22.05 28.03 2.55
N LYS A 200 -20.97 28.81 2.55
CA LYS A 200 -21.04 30.27 2.81
C LYS A 200 -21.88 30.99 1.76
N VAL A 201 -21.66 30.70 0.47
CA VAL A 201 -22.46 31.24 -0.63
C VAL A 201 -23.95 30.89 -0.46
N ARG A 202 -24.27 29.64 -0.11
CA ARG A 202 -25.66 29.21 0.15
C ARG A 202 -26.30 29.99 1.29
N MET A 203 -25.60 30.16 2.42
CA MET A 203 -26.10 30.90 3.57
C MET A 203 -26.40 32.38 3.24
N LEU A 204 -25.59 33.04 2.40
CA LEU A 204 -25.84 34.41 1.95
C LEU A 204 -27.10 34.52 1.09
N LEU A 205 -27.35 33.53 0.24
CA LEU A 205 -28.57 33.48 -0.59
C LEU A 205 -29.82 33.20 0.25
N GLU A 206 -29.73 32.27 1.20
CA GLU A 206 -30.83 31.90 2.11
C GLU A 206 -31.22 33.04 3.06
N SER A 207 -30.23 33.76 3.60
CA SER A 207 -30.45 34.94 4.47
C SER A 207 -31.00 36.16 3.73
N GLY A 208 -30.83 36.21 2.40
CA GLY A 208 -31.21 37.36 1.59
C GLY A 208 -30.18 38.49 1.59
N GLU A 209 -28.98 38.27 2.14
CA GLU A 209 -27.84 39.19 2.02
C GLU A 209 -27.34 39.28 0.57
N ALA A 210 -27.55 38.25 -0.24
CA ALA A 210 -27.29 38.23 -1.66
C ALA A 210 -28.56 37.98 -2.49
N GLU A 211 -28.71 38.74 -3.58
CA GLU A 211 -29.84 38.64 -4.52
C GLU A 211 -29.69 37.47 -5.50
N ASP A 212 -28.46 37.23 -5.98
CA ASP A 212 -28.13 36.19 -6.95
C ASP A 212 -26.78 35.52 -6.63
N PHE A 213 -26.49 34.41 -7.32
CA PHE A 213 -25.29 33.61 -7.09
C PHE A 213 -23.98 34.41 -7.29
N ASP A 214 -23.94 35.29 -8.28
CA ASP A 214 -22.75 36.09 -8.59
C ASP A 214 -22.51 37.18 -7.52
N HIS A 215 -23.58 37.80 -7.01
CA HIS A 215 -23.52 38.72 -5.87
C HIS A 215 -23.02 38.02 -4.60
N ALA A 216 -23.50 36.80 -4.31
CA ALA A 216 -23.03 36.01 -3.18
C ALA A 216 -21.52 35.68 -3.27
N ILE A 217 -21.04 35.36 -4.48
CA ILE A 217 -19.60 35.15 -4.74
C ILE A 217 -18.79 36.43 -4.49
N LEU A 218 -19.30 37.59 -4.93
CA LEU A 218 -18.63 38.88 -4.73
C LEU A 218 -18.51 39.23 -3.24
N ILE A 219 -19.56 38.97 -2.44
CA ILE A 219 -19.53 39.19 -0.97
C ILE A 219 -18.53 38.24 -0.29
N CYS A 220 -18.31 37.05 -0.83
CA CYS A 220 -17.39 36.06 -0.25
C CYS A 220 -15.91 36.31 -0.54
N LYS A 221 -15.59 37.24 -1.44
CA LYS A 221 -14.22 37.61 -1.82
C LYS A 221 -13.52 38.41 -0.72
#